data_AF-A0A0C2YUB6-F1
#
_entry.id   AF-A0A0C2YUB6-F1
#
_cell.length_a   1.000
_cell.length_b   1.000
_cell.length_c   1.000
_cell.angle_alpha   90.00
_cell.angle_beta   90.00
_cell.angle_gamma   90.00
#
_symmetry.space_group_name_H-M   'P 1'
#
loop_
_entity.id
_entity.type
_entity.pdbx_description
1 polymer ?
#
loop_
_entity_poly.entity_id
_entity_poly.type
_entity_poly.pdbx_seq_one_letter_code
_entity_poly.pdbx_strand_id
1 'polypeptide(L)'
;MGRYGNGASLEDIACVAGCSEGAVKLYSQRCFRAIDAVHNAFVCLPTAAEKEWEKCWIDEHLGFKGTWQEGWVMYDGTIVPLYAKPAVNGEAYFTHKSNYGLNLQIDLIMLQVGNLPSNLQIVDYSHGLTGSAHDAWAFEHTAAAKYPDWFFQGEEFAWADSAYGISPRTIPVHKKPAALLPENAAFDYAVANIQVRSEHCMGALKGRFQCLRGLRVNINSNSQHVAACQWLTICIILHNVVIEVEGGQHGAYFAGQHGREEEEEDRGPHDEPQERGNPDGEAKRQKLVEELFAFQNM
;
A
#
# COMPACT_ATOMS: atom_id res chain seq x y z
N MET A 1 -16.86 -6.73 7.76
CA MET A 1 -15.95 -7.20 6.70
C MET A 1 -14.96 -8.23 7.23
N GLY A 2 -15.46 -9.44 7.56
CA GLY A 2 -14.65 -10.63 7.83
C GLY A 2 -14.10 -10.81 9.26
N ARG A 3 -14.16 -12.05 9.75
CA ARG A 3 -13.24 -12.65 10.72
C ARG A 3 -12.28 -13.55 9.93
N TYR A 4 -11.04 -13.69 10.35
CA TYR A 4 -10.14 -14.72 9.82
C TYR A 4 -10.30 -16.00 10.65
N GLY A 5 -10.49 -17.17 10.01
CA GLY A 5 -10.68 -18.46 10.69
C GLY A 5 -12.10 -19.05 10.59
N ASN A 6 -12.44 -19.99 11.49
CA ASN A 6 -13.61 -20.88 11.36
C ASN A 6 -14.98 -20.22 11.56
N GLY A 7 -15.05 -19.01 12.13
CA GLY A 7 -16.31 -18.29 12.40
C GLY A 7 -16.71 -17.27 11.34
N ALA A 8 -16.28 -17.48 10.09
CA ALA A 8 -16.46 -16.57 8.96
C ALA A 8 -17.44 -17.11 7.92
N SER A 9 -18.48 -17.85 8.35
CA SER A 9 -19.52 -18.32 7.45
C SER A 9 -20.65 -17.29 7.32
N LEU A 10 -21.30 -17.25 6.15
CA LEU A 10 -22.51 -16.44 5.95
C LEU A 10 -23.65 -16.87 6.86
N GLU A 11 -23.71 -18.18 7.17
CA GLU A 11 -24.68 -18.77 8.07
C GLU A 11 -24.52 -18.24 9.50
N ASP A 12 -23.30 -18.16 10.03
CA ASP A 12 -23.03 -17.59 11.34
C ASP A 12 -23.46 -16.12 11.41
N ILE A 13 -23.17 -15.33 10.37
CA ILE A 13 -23.55 -13.91 10.30
C ILE A 13 -25.08 -13.78 10.24
N ALA A 14 -25.74 -14.60 9.43
CA ALA A 14 -27.19 -14.63 9.30
C ALA A 14 -27.86 -14.98 10.64
N CYS A 15 -27.32 -15.98 11.33
CA CYS A 15 -27.75 -16.41 12.66
C CYS A 15 -27.60 -15.29 13.70
N VAL A 16 -26.41 -14.65 13.79
CA VAL A 16 -26.16 -13.54 14.71
C VAL A 16 -27.04 -12.33 14.41
N ALA A 17 -27.28 -12.03 13.14
CA ALA A 17 -28.12 -10.91 12.71
C ALA A 17 -29.62 -11.21 12.73
N GLY A 18 -30.03 -12.46 13.03
CA GLY A 18 -31.43 -12.87 13.05
C GLY A 18 -32.13 -12.74 11.68
N CYS A 19 -31.41 -12.95 10.58
CA CYS A 19 -31.94 -12.80 9.22
C CYS A 19 -31.50 -13.95 8.30
N SER A 20 -31.99 -13.99 7.06
CA SER A 20 -31.56 -15.00 6.09
C SER A 20 -30.22 -14.65 5.45
N GLU A 21 -29.46 -15.64 4.97
CA GLU A 21 -28.21 -15.41 4.24
C GLU A 21 -28.40 -14.49 3.01
N GLY A 22 -29.55 -14.60 2.34
CA GLY A 22 -29.91 -13.72 1.22
C GLY A 22 -30.04 -12.26 1.65
N ALA A 23 -30.62 -12.01 2.83
CA ALA A 23 -30.72 -10.68 3.40
C ALA A 23 -29.33 -10.13 3.78
N VAL A 24 -28.46 -10.96 4.37
CA VAL A 24 -27.06 -10.57 4.66
C VAL A 24 -26.33 -10.10 3.40
N LYS A 25 -26.44 -10.85 2.29
CA LYS A 25 -25.83 -10.47 1.00
C LYS A 25 -26.39 -9.16 0.48
N LEU A 26 -27.71 -9.01 0.49
CA LEU A 26 -28.38 -7.81 -0.02
C LEU A 26 -28.02 -6.57 0.81
N TYR A 27 -28.02 -6.68 2.14
CA TYR A 27 -27.64 -5.59 3.03
C TYR A 27 -26.16 -5.23 2.88
N SER A 28 -25.27 -6.22 2.77
CA SER A 28 -23.85 -5.97 2.52
C SER A 28 -23.65 -5.19 1.21
N GLN A 29 -24.32 -5.58 0.13
CA GLN A 29 -24.26 -4.86 -1.15
C GLN A 29 -24.80 -3.43 -1.04
N ARG A 30 -25.88 -3.20 -0.28
CA ARG A 30 -26.41 -1.84 -0.05
C ARG A 30 -25.42 -0.99 0.74
N CYS A 31 -24.80 -1.55 1.78
CA CYS A 31 -23.76 -0.86 2.54
C CYS A 31 -22.56 -0.53 1.66
N PHE A 32 -22.11 -1.45 0.81
CA PHE A 32 -20.97 -1.22 -0.10
C PHE A 32 -21.27 -0.04 -1.03
N ARG A 33 -22.47 0.00 -1.64
CA ARG A 33 -22.88 1.14 -2.47
C ARG A 33 -22.92 2.46 -1.71
N ALA A 34 -23.38 2.44 -0.46
CA ALA A 34 -23.43 3.65 0.37
C ALA A 34 -22.02 4.14 0.75
N ILE A 35 -21.11 3.22 1.06
CA ILE A 35 -19.71 3.54 1.38
C ILE A 35 -18.96 4.00 0.12
N ASP A 36 -19.16 3.36 -1.03
CA ASP A 36 -18.60 3.81 -2.31
C ASP A 36 -19.05 5.23 -2.66
N ALA A 37 -20.30 5.59 -2.34
CA ALA A 37 -20.82 6.93 -2.62
C ALA A 37 -20.05 8.05 -1.88
N VAL A 38 -19.33 7.71 -0.79
CA VAL A 38 -18.48 8.66 -0.06
C VAL A 38 -16.99 8.49 -0.36
N HIS A 39 -16.61 7.63 -1.31
CA HIS A 39 -15.21 7.37 -1.67
C HIS A 39 -14.39 8.66 -1.83
N ASN A 40 -14.83 9.58 -2.68
CA ASN A 40 -14.10 10.81 -2.99
C ASN A 40 -14.04 11.83 -1.84
N ALA A 41 -14.80 11.61 -0.76
CA ALA A 41 -14.70 12.43 0.44
C ALA A 41 -13.58 11.95 1.37
N PHE A 42 -13.26 10.64 1.36
CA PHE A 42 -12.29 10.04 2.27
C PHE A 42 -10.99 9.62 1.58
N VAL A 43 -11.03 9.30 0.29
CA VAL A 43 -9.86 9.03 -0.56
C VAL A 43 -9.76 10.15 -1.58
N CYS A 44 -9.06 11.20 -1.20
CA CYS A 44 -8.82 12.36 -2.04
C CYS A 44 -7.40 12.88 -1.85
N LEU A 45 -6.94 13.68 -2.82
CA LEU A 45 -5.67 14.36 -2.70
C LEU A 45 -5.70 15.31 -1.50
N PRO A 46 -4.66 15.35 -0.66
CA PRO A 46 -4.58 16.29 0.44
C PRO A 46 -4.58 17.73 -0.08
N THR A 47 -5.18 18.62 0.70
CA THR A 47 -5.13 20.06 0.49
C THR A 47 -3.70 20.58 0.63
N ALA A 48 -3.42 21.78 0.10
CA ALA A 48 -2.09 22.38 0.24
C ALA A 48 -1.66 22.56 1.70
N ALA A 49 -2.61 22.81 2.62
CA ALA A 49 -2.33 22.93 4.04
C ALA A 49 -1.97 21.58 4.69
N GLU A 50 -2.67 20.51 4.31
CA GLU A 50 -2.34 19.14 4.76
C GLU A 50 -1.01 18.69 4.19
N LYS A 51 -0.72 18.98 2.92
CA LYS A 51 0.60 18.72 2.33
C LYS A 51 1.69 19.43 3.14
N GLU A 52 1.53 20.72 3.44
CA GLU A 52 2.50 21.48 4.24
C GLU A 52 2.69 20.89 5.65
N TRP A 53 1.62 20.37 6.25
CA TRP A 53 1.71 19.64 7.51
C TRP A 53 2.57 18.37 7.38
N GLU A 54 2.39 17.58 6.31
CA GLU A 54 3.24 16.42 6.04
C GLU A 54 4.71 16.81 5.78
N LYS A 55 4.95 17.92 5.07
CA LYS A 55 6.30 18.45 4.86
C LYS A 55 6.97 18.78 6.21
N CYS A 56 6.26 19.49 7.08
CA CYS A 56 6.72 19.78 8.44
C CYS A 56 6.98 18.51 9.25
N TRP A 57 6.11 17.50 9.11
CA TRP A 57 6.29 16.22 9.79
C TRP A 57 7.56 15.50 9.34
N ILE A 58 7.88 15.51 8.04
CA ILE A 58 9.12 14.92 7.50
C ILE A 58 10.35 15.63 8.08
N ASP A 59 10.35 16.96 8.09
CA ASP A 59 11.43 17.76 8.69
C ASP A 59 11.64 17.42 10.17
N GLU A 60 10.55 17.32 10.94
CA GLU A 60 10.59 16.96 12.37
C GLU A 60 11.05 15.52 12.60
N HIS A 61 10.60 14.59 11.75
CA HIS A 61 10.94 13.17 11.85
C HIS A 61 12.42 12.92 11.54
N LEU A 62 12.97 13.63 10.56
CA LEU A 62 14.38 13.53 10.17
C LEU A 62 15.31 14.40 11.02
N GLY A 63 14.77 15.43 11.69
CA GLY A 63 15.53 16.35 12.52
C GLY A 63 16.29 17.43 11.73
N PHE A 64 16.03 17.59 10.44
CA PHE A 64 16.60 18.64 9.61
C PHE A 64 15.61 19.14 8.58
N LYS A 65 15.81 20.38 8.12
CA LYS A 65 14.98 21.01 7.08
C LYS A 65 15.69 21.00 5.75
N GLY A 66 15.01 20.49 4.72
CA GLY A 66 15.64 20.31 3.42
C GLY A 66 14.68 19.95 2.30
N THR A 67 15.24 19.48 1.18
CA THR A 67 14.44 19.02 0.03
C THR A 67 13.72 17.70 0.27
N TRP A 68 14.05 17.00 1.35
CA TRP A 68 13.39 15.76 1.78
C TRP A 68 11.90 15.94 2.09
N GLN A 69 11.50 17.10 2.62
CA GLN A 69 10.10 17.37 2.93
C GLN A 69 9.18 17.35 1.71
N GLU A 70 9.72 17.58 0.51
CA GLU A 70 8.96 17.50 -0.73
C GLU A 70 8.48 16.05 -1.03
N GLY A 71 9.06 15.06 -0.36
CA GLY A 71 8.58 13.67 -0.33
C GLY A 71 7.49 13.48 0.73
N TRP A 72 6.25 13.80 0.39
CA TRP A 72 5.13 13.82 1.36
C TRP A 72 4.24 12.56 1.35
N VAL A 73 4.42 11.67 0.38
CA VAL A 73 3.65 10.42 0.25
C VAL A 73 4.60 9.24 0.10
N MET A 74 4.20 8.07 0.61
CA MET A 74 4.93 6.82 0.41
C MET A 74 4.04 5.83 -0.33
N TYR A 75 4.65 5.03 -1.18
CA TYR A 75 3.99 3.92 -1.87
C TYR A 75 4.53 2.59 -1.41
N ASP A 76 3.61 1.68 -1.12
CA ASP A 76 3.91 0.30 -0.79
C ASP A 76 2.86 -0.65 -1.37
N GLY A 77 3.35 -1.80 -1.80
CA GLY A 77 2.57 -2.85 -2.41
C GLY A 77 2.25 -3.91 -1.37
N THR A 78 1.02 -4.42 -1.38
CA THR A 78 0.72 -5.62 -0.62
C THR A 78 -0.07 -6.62 -1.43
N ILE A 79 0.14 -7.86 -1.06
CA ILE A 79 -0.59 -8.98 -1.59
C ILE A 79 -1.73 -9.34 -0.63
N VAL A 80 -2.96 -9.39 -1.17
CA VAL A 80 -4.14 -9.90 -0.46
C VAL A 80 -4.39 -11.35 -0.88
N PRO A 81 -4.25 -12.32 0.04
CA PRO A 81 -4.47 -13.72 -0.29
C PRO A 81 -5.94 -14.09 -0.43
N LEU A 82 -6.28 -14.85 -1.47
CA LEU A 82 -7.58 -15.49 -1.63
C LEU A 82 -7.57 -16.86 -0.95
N TYR A 83 -8.70 -17.21 -0.34
CA TYR A 83 -8.86 -18.52 0.31
C TYR A 83 -8.91 -19.71 -0.67
N ALA A 84 -9.29 -19.46 -1.93
CA ALA A 84 -9.41 -20.47 -2.95
C ALA A 84 -8.92 -19.95 -4.31
N LYS A 85 -8.37 -20.86 -5.11
CA LYS A 85 -7.94 -20.59 -6.49
C LYS A 85 -9.09 -20.15 -7.38
N PRO A 86 -8.99 -19.00 -8.07
CA PRO A 86 -9.91 -18.63 -9.12
C PRO A 86 -10.02 -19.71 -10.19
N ALA A 87 -11.25 -20.05 -10.58
CA ALA A 87 -11.50 -21.00 -11.65
C ALA A 87 -11.09 -20.44 -13.03
N VAL A 88 -11.00 -19.12 -13.17
CA VAL A 88 -10.61 -18.43 -14.42
C VAL A 88 -9.19 -17.90 -14.27
N ASN A 89 -8.28 -18.36 -15.13
CA ASN A 89 -6.87 -17.95 -15.15
C ASN A 89 -6.16 -18.05 -13.79
N GLY A 90 -6.50 -19.06 -12.95
CA GLY A 90 -5.89 -19.19 -11.62
C GLY A 90 -4.36 -19.18 -11.61
N GLU A 91 -3.70 -19.70 -12.66
CA GLU A 91 -2.23 -19.59 -12.81
C GLU A 91 -1.70 -18.14 -12.85
N ALA A 92 -2.49 -17.17 -13.33
CA ALA A 92 -2.07 -15.77 -13.34
C ALA A 92 -2.07 -15.15 -11.93
N TYR A 93 -2.83 -15.73 -11.00
CA TYR A 93 -2.89 -15.29 -9.60
C TYR A 93 -1.89 -16.03 -8.70
N PHE A 94 -1.22 -17.04 -9.25
CA PHE A 94 -0.12 -17.74 -8.61
C PHE A 94 1.13 -16.87 -8.65
N THR A 95 1.80 -16.72 -7.51
CA THR A 95 2.97 -15.86 -7.42
C THR A 95 4.25 -16.62 -7.64
N HIS A 96 5.31 -15.89 -7.99
CA HIS A 96 6.63 -16.47 -8.21
C HIS A 96 7.21 -17.14 -6.94
N LYS A 97 6.61 -16.90 -5.75
CA LYS A 97 6.99 -17.46 -4.44
C LYS A 97 6.68 -18.95 -4.27
N SER A 98 5.96 -19.60 -5.18
CA SER A 98 5.75 -21.07 -5.21
C SER A 98 5.60 -21.74 -3.83
N ASN A 99 4.68 -21.26 -2.99
CA ASN A 99 4.47 -21.84 -1.66
C ASN A 99 3.88 -23.25 -1.77
N TYR A 100 4.69 -24.28 -1.48
CA TYR A 100 4.28 -25.67 -1.40
C TYR A 100 3.92 -26.03 0.05
N GLY A 101 2.62 -26.04 0.36
CA GLY A 101 2.03 -26.68 1.53
C GLY A 101 0.79 -27.44 1.09
N LEU A 102 0.63 -28.69 1.54
CA LEU A 102 -0.42 -29.64 1.15
C LEU A 102 -1.78 -28.97 0.83
N ASN A 103 -2.09 -28.85 -0.46
CA ASN A 103 -3.39 -28.44 -1.02
C ASN A 103 -4.02 -27.16 -0.44
N LEU A 104 -3.28 -26.08 -0.28
CA LEU A 104 -3.84 -24.73 -0.17
C LEU A 104 -3.50 -23.93 -1.43
N GLN A 105 -4.40 -23.99 -2.40
CA GLN A 105 -4.38 -23.17 -3.61
C GLN A 105 -4.74 -21.72 -3.21
N ILE A 106 -3.72 -20.94 -2.83
CA ILE A 106 -3.83 -19.52 -2.47
C ILE A 106 -3.41 -18.70 -3.70
N ASP A 107 -4.37 -17.99 -4.27
CA ASP A 107 -4.19 -17.09 -5.39
C ASP A 107 -4.33 -15.65 -4.89
N LEU A 108 -3.60 -14.69 -5.47
CA LEU A 108 -3.29 -13.40 -4.83
C LEU A 108 -3.80 -12.20 -5.65
N ILE A 109 -4.34 -11.15 -5.00
CA ILE A 109 -4.67 -9.85 -5.63
C ILE A 109 -3.68 -8.80 -5.12
N MET A 110 -3.10 -8.02 -6.04
CA MET A 110 -2.23 -6.89 -5.69
C MET A 110 -3.03 -5.67 -5.29
N LEU A 111 -2.61 -5.03 -4.20
CA LEU A 111 -3.09 -3.75 -3.71
C LEU A 111 -1.90 -2.81 -3.49
N GLN A 112 -1.81 -1.76 -4.31
CA GLN A 112 -0.86 -0.67 -4.13
C GLN A 112 -1.52 0.44 -3.31
N VAL A 113 -0.83 0.97 -2.30
CA VAL A 113 -1.34 2.06 -1.46
C VAL A 113 -0.34 3.21 -1.42
N GLY A 114 -0.84 4.43 -1.62
CA GLY A 114 -0.16 5.68 -1.36
C GLY A 114 -0.69 6.30 -0.08
N ASN A 115 0.12 6.32 0.99
CA ASN A 115 -0.32 6.84 2.29
C ASN A 115 0.50 8.04 2.78
N LEU A 116 -0.15 8.85 3.61
CA LEU A 116 0.50 9.94 4.32
C LEU A 116 1.29 9.38 5.52
N PRO A 117 2.53 9.87 5.75
CA PRO A 117 3.36 9.39 6.84
C PRO A 117 2.83 9.78 8.22
N SER A 118 2.28 10.99 8.41
CA SER A 118 1.90 11.46 9.73
C SER A 118 0.73 10.67 10.35
N ASN A 119 -0.29 10.36 9.56
CA ASN A 119 -1.59 9.86 10.05
C ASN A 119 -2.04 8.52 9.46
N LEU A 120 -1.28 7.94 8.51
CA LEU A 120 -1.57 6.67 7.83
C LEU A 120 -2.83 6.70 6.93
N GLN A 121 -3.30 7.90 6.54
CA GLN A 121 -4.42 8.05 5.63
C GLN A 121 -3.99 7.68 4.21
N ILE A 122 -4.86 6.93 3.52
CA ILE A 122 -4.63 6.47 2.14
C ILE A 122 -5.18 7.53 1.18
N VAL A 123 -4.34 8.09 0.32
CA VAL A 123 -4.72 9.19 -0.61
C VAL A 123 -4.74 8.75 -2.07
N ASP A 124 -4.06 7.65 -2.37
CA ASP A 124 -4.04 7.02 -3.69
C ASP A 124 -3.95 5.50 -3.51
N TYR A 125 -4.48 4.75 -4.46
CA TYR A 125 -4.32 3.30 -4.48
C TYR A 125 -4.56 2.74 -5.88
N SER A 126 -4.04 1.54 -6.13
CA SER A 126 -4.41 0.73 -7.29
C SER A 126 -4.67 -0.71 -6.85
N HIS A 127 -5.59 -1.40 -7.53
CA HIS A 127 -5.90 -2.79 -7.22
C HIS A 127 -6.39 -3.55 -8.44
N GLY A 128 -6.48 -4.87 -8.32
CA GLY A 128 -7.11 -5.73 -9.32
C GLY A 128 -6.16 -6.27 -10.37
N LEU A 129 -4.86 -6.02 -10.21
CA LEU A 129 -3.81 -6.79 -10.87
C LEU A 129 -3.65 -8.14 -10.15
N THR A 130 -3.29 -9.16 -10.92
CA THR A 130 -3.08 -10.51 -10.41
C THR A 130 -1.77 -10.58 -9.64
N GLY A 131 -1.65 -11.46 -8.66
CA GLY A 131 -0.46 -11.57 -7.79
C GLY A 131 0.87 -11.87 -8.48
N SER A 132 0.86 -12.21 -9.76
CA SER A 132 2.06 -12.31 -10.61
C SER A 132 2.59 -10.94 -11.09
N ALA A 133 1.82 -9.87 -10.93
CA ALA A 133 2.24 -8.52 -11.27
C ALA A 133 3.25 -7.98 -10.24
N HIS A 134 4.34 -7.41 -10.71
CA HIS A 134 5.32 -6.72 -9.87
C HIS A 134 4.77 -5.40 -9.31
N ASP A 135 5.23 -4.99 -8.12
CA ASP A 135 4.81 -3.75 -7.45
C ASP A 135 4.97 -2.50 -8.33
N ALA A 136 6.07 -2.43 -9.10
CA ALA A 136 6.30 -1.37 -10.06
C ALA A 136 5.17 -1.27 -11.11
N TRP A 137 4.67 -2.41 -11.59
CA TRP A 137 3.56 -2.43 -12.55
C TRP A 137 2.25 -2.01 -11.87
N ALA A 138 2.02 -2.42 -10.62
CA ALA A 138 0.87 -1.96 -9.84
C ALA A 138 0.88 -0.45 -9.62
N PHE A 139 2.05 0.13 -9.37
CA PHE A 139 2.22 1.57 -9.24
C PHE A 139 1.86 2.35 -10.51
N GLU A 140 2.16 1.84 -11.70
CA GLU A 140 1.76 2.50 -12.97
C GLU A 140 0.24 2.69 -13.10
N HIS A 141 -0.54 1.93 -12.34
CA HIS A 141 -2.00 2.07 -12.33
C HIS A 141 -2.55 3.10 -11.33
N THR A 142 -1.70 3.68 -10.47
CA THR A 142 -2.05 4.73 -9.48
C THR A 142 -2.25 6.10 -10.14
N ALA A 143 -2.88 7.04 -9.43
CA ALA A 143 -3.02 8.42 -9.92
C ALA A 143 -1.67 9.15 -9.96
N ALA A 144 -0.77 8.89 -9.01
CA ALA A 144 0.57 9.47 -9.01
C ALA A 144 1.39 9.10 -10.26
N ALA A 145 1.26 7.87 -10.77
CA ALA A 145 1.94 7.46 -11.99
C ALA A 145 1.23 7.93 -13.27
N LYS A 146 -0.11 7.86 -13.32
CA LYS A 146 -0.89 8.23 -14.51
C LYS A 146 -1.00 9.73 -14.73
N TYR A 147 -1.10 10.50 -13.64
CA TYR A 147 -1.36 11.93 -13.65
C TYR A 147 -0.39 12.68 -12.73
N PRO A 148 0.94 12.56 -12.93
CA PRO A 148 1.94 13.10 -12.03
C PRO A 148 1.85 14.62 -11.85
N ASP A 149 1.53 15.36 -12.92
CA ASP A 149 1.41 16.83 -12.87
C ASP A 149 0.16 17.33 -12.14
N TRP A 150 -0.85 16.47 -12.00
CA TRP A 150 -2.04 16.75 -11.20
C TRP A 150 -1.81 16.40 -9.73
N PHE A 151 -1.10 15.30 -9.48
CA PHE A 151 -0.87 14.76 -8.13
C PHE A 151 0.23 15.54 -7.37
N PHE A 152 1.34 15.83 -8.04
CA PHE A 152 2.51 16.51 -7.47
C PHE A 152 2.61 17.95 -7.98
N GLN A 153 3.02 18.86 -7.09
CA GLN A 153 3.25 20.26 -7.42
C GLN A 153 4.71 20.63 -7.20
N GLY A 154 5.28 21.49 -8.06
CA GLY A 154 6.67 21.97 -7.89
C GLY A 154 7.67 20.82 -7.82
N GLU A 155 8.43 20.75 -6.72
CA GLU A 155 9.45 19.73 -6.45
C GLU A 155 8.92 18.50 -5.68
N GLU A 156 7.61 18.37 -5.49
CA GLU A 156 7.02 17.25 -4.75
C GLU A 156 7.30 15.89 -5.41
N PHE A 157 7.45 14.86 -4.58
CA PHE A 157 7.69 13.49 -5.02
C PHE A 157 7.17 12.47 -3.99
N ALA A 158 7.28 11.19 -4.33
CA ALA A 158 6.93 10.04 -3.51
C ALA A 158 8.15 9.21 -3.11
N TRP A 159 8.14 8.69 -1.88
CA TRP A 159 9.09 7.68 -1.42
C TRP A 159 8.64 6.29 -1.85
N ALA A 160 9.58 5.47 -2.30
CA ALA A 160 9.32 4.15 -2.83
C ALA A 160 10.43 3.16 -2.46
N ASP A 161 10.13 1.86 -2.47
CA ASP A 161 11.14 0.83 -2.28
C ASP A 161 12.06 0.69 -3.50
N SER A 162 13.04 -0.21 -3.43
CA SER A 162 14.01 -0.40 -4.52
C SER A 162 13.40 -1.02 -5.79
N ALA A 163 12.24 -1.67 -5.71
CA ALA A 163 11.59 -2.32 -6.84
C ALA A 163 10.96 -1.31 -7.82
N TYR A 164 10.65 -0.09 -7.37
CA TYR A 164 10.09 0.95 -8.23
C TYR A 164 11.16 1.64 -9.11
N GLY A 165 10.72 2.08 -10.29
CA GLY A 165 11.54 2.88 -11.20
C GLY A 165 11.79 4.29 -10.65
N ILE A 166 13.01 4.80 -10.86
CA ILE A 166 13.39 6.16 -10.46
C ILE A 166 12.83 7.21 -11.41
N SER A 167 12.25 8.28 -10.85
CA SER A 167 11.83 9.46 -11.60
C SER A 167 11.90 10.73 -10.72
N PRO A 168 11.80 11.94 -11.28
CA PRO A 168 11.70 13.17 -10.47
C PRO A 168 10.54 13.19 -9.47
N ARG A 169 9.53 12.33 -9.67
CA ARG A 169 8.32 12.20 -8.86
C ARG A 169 8.29 10.95 -7.98
N THR A 170 9.22 10.02 -8.16
CA THR A 170 9.30 8.77 -7.40
C THR A 170 10.77 8.48 -7.10
N ILE A 171 11.14 8.54 -5.82
CA ILE A 171 12.51 8.35 -5.36
C ILE A 171 12.61 7.01 -4.62
N PRO A 172 13.13 5.96 -5.28
CA PRO A 172 13.36 4.67 -4.66
C PRO A 172 14.70 4.60 -3.91
N VAL A 173 14.78 3.74 -2.89
CA VAL A 173 16.06 3.34 -2.26
C VAL A 173 16.97 2.60 -3.26
N HIS A 174 18.26 2.55 -2.98
CA HIS A 174 19.22 1.98 -3.93
C HIS A 174 19.13 0.44 -4.00
N LYS A 175 19.26 -0.10 -5.21
CA LYS A 175 19.54 -1.53 -5.41
C LYS A 175 21.02 -1.81 -5.15
N LYS A 176 21.34 -3.02 -4.69
CA LYS A 176 22.74 -3.49 -4.65
C LYS A 176 23.31 -3.55 -6.08
N PRO A 177 24.59 -3.19 -6.29
CA PRO A 177 25.61 -2.88 -5.28
C PRO A 177 25.68 -1.40 -4.85
N ALA A 178 24.91 -0.49 -5.46
CA ALA A 178 24.97 0.95 -5.14
C ALA A 178 24.61 1.25 -3.68
N ALA A 179 23.70 0.47 -3.09
CA ALA A 179 23.34 0.53 -1.67
C ALA A 179 24.50 0.21 -0.69
N LEU A 180 25.63 -0.32 -1.19
CA LEU A 180 26.80 -0.63 -0.36
C LEU A 180 27.73 0.57 -0.15
N LEU A 181 27.54 1.65 -0.91
CA LEU A 181 28.28 2.89 -0.68
C LEU A 181 27.81 3.51 0.65
N PRO A 182 28.71 3.98 1.54
CA PRO A 182 28.33 4.47 2.86
C PRO A 182 27.28 5.60 2.84
N GLU A 183 27.40 6.51 1.87
CA GLU A 183 26.50 7.64 1.65
C GLU A 183 25.08 7.15 1.28
N ASN A 184 25.01 6.20 0.33
CA ASN A 184 23.75 5.59 -0.09
C ASN A 184 23.13 4.73 1.01
N ALA A 185 23.94 4.03 1.81
CA ALA A 185 23.45 3.26 2.94
C ALA A 185 22.83 4.14 4.01
N ALA A 186 23.40 5.32 4.27
CA ALA A 186 22.83 6.31 5.19
C ALA A 186 21.51 6.88 4.66
N PHE A 187 21.45 7.19 3.36
CA PHE A 187 20.22 7.59 2.68
C PHE A 187 19.14 6.50 2.75
N ASP A 188 19.46 5.27 2.35
CA ASP A 188 18.52 4.15 2.34
C ASP A 188 18.01 3.85 3.75
N TYR A 189 18.85 3.99 4.78
CA TYR A 189 18.45 3.86 6.18
C TYR A 189 17.45 4.95 6.60
N ALA A 190 17.68 6.20 6.22
CA ALA A 190 16.76 7.30 6.50
C ALA A 190 15.42 7.12 5.79
N VAL A 191 15.43 6.74 4.50
CA VAL A 191 14.20 6.44 3.75
C VAL A 191 13.47 5.24 4.35
N ALA A 192 14.18 4.17 4.73
CA ALA A 192 13.58 3.02 5.40
C ALA A 192 12.86 3.41 6.70
N ASN A 193 13.44 4.30 7.51
CA ASN A 193 12.79 4.81 8.73
C ASN A 193 11.50 5.57 8.44
N ILE A 194 11.46 6.37 7.37
CA ILE A 194 10.21 7.01 6.91
C ILE A 194 9.22 5.92 6.47
N GLN A 195 9.66 4.95 5.68
CA GLN A 195 8.82 3.87 5.12
C GLN A 195 8.23 2.92 6.15
N VAL A 196 8.78 2.83 7.37
CA VAL A 196 8.13 2.13 8.50
C VAL A 196 6.69 2.62 8.70
N ARG A 197 6.40 3.89 8.38
CA ARG A 197 5.03 4.43 8.42
C ARG A 197 4.11 3.78 7.38
N SER A 198 4.62 3.44 6.21
CA SER A 198 3.85 2.68 5.22
C SER A 198 3.54 1.27 5.71
N GLU A 199 4.52 0.59 6.30
CA GLU A 199 4.31 -0.74 6.92
C GLU A 199 3.24 -0.67 8.02
N HIS A 200 3.29 0.37 8.87
CA HIS A 200 2.27 0.62 9.88
C HIS A 200 0.88 0.86 9.27
N CYS A 201 0.78 1.57 8.14
CA CYS A 201 -0.48 1.76 7.43
C CYS A 201 -1.05 0.42 6.97
N MET A 202 -0.23 -0.42 6.34
CA MET A 202 -0.65 -1.74 5.86
C MET A 202 -1.01 -2.69 7.01
N GLY A 203 -0.21 -2.70 8.08
CA GLY A 203 -0.51 -3.44 9.30
C GLY A 203 -1.82 -2.97 9.95
N ALA A 204 -2.08 -1.66 9.99
CA ALA A 204 -3.32 -1.13 10.52
C ALA A 204 -4.53 -1.52 9.65
N LEU A 205 -4.40 -1.42 8.33
CA LEU A 205 -5.44 -1.79 7.38
C LEU A 205 -5.81 -3.29 7.50
N LYS A 206 -4.81 -4.18 7.49
CA LYS A 206 -5.01 -5.64 7.65
C LYS A 206 -5.47 -6.03 9.06
N GLY A 207 -4.98 -5.33 10.09
CA GLY A 207 -5.39 -5.51 11.47
C GLY A 207 -6.88 -5.19 11.69
N ARG A 208 -7.33 -4.05 11.14
CA ARG A 208 -8.73 -3.61 11.16
C ARG A 208 -9.63 -4.53 10.33
N PHE A 209 -9.19 -4.90 9.13
CA PHE A 209 -9.97 -5.69 8.18
C PHE A 209 -9.33 -7.05 7.95
N GLN A 210 -9.62 -7.99 8.84
CA GLN A 210 -9.12 -9.37 8.79
C GLN A 210 -9.44 -10.10 7.48
N CYS A 211 -10.42 -9.64 6.70
CA CYS A 211 -10.65 -10.16 5.35
C CYS A 211 -9.47 -9.95 4.40
N LEU A 212 -8.58 -8.99 4.67
CA LEU A 212 -7.38 -8.74 3.86
C LEU A 212 -6.24 -9.73 4.15
N ARG A 213 -6.33 -10.53 5.21
CA ARG A 213 -5.39 -11.63 5.50
C ARG A 213 -5.77 -12.95 4.81
N GLY A 214 -6.93 -13.00 4.17
CA GLY A 214 -7.49 -14.22 3.59
C GLY A 214 -8.90 -13.97 3.09
N LEU A 215 -8.99 -13.34 1.92
CA LEU A 215 -10.24 -12.94 1.32
C LEU A 215 -11.02 -14.19 0.87
N ARG A 216 -12.13 -14.45 1.55
CA ARG A 216 -13.02 -15.61 1.30
C ARG A 216 -14.03 -15.31 0.20
N VAL A 217 -13.54 -14.94 -0.98
CA VAL A 217 -14.36 -14.72 -2.18
C VAL A 217 -13.91 -15.69 -3.27
N ASN A 218 -14.86 -16.43 -3.85
CA ASN A 218 -14.58 -17.29 -5.00
C ASN A 218 -14.65 -16.45 -6.29
N ILE A 219 -13.54 -16.36 -7.00
CA ILE A 219 -13.45 -15.61 -8.26
C ILE A 219 -13.53 -16.60 -9.42
N ASN A 220 -14.73 -16.81 -9.95
CA ASN A 220 -14.98 -17.68 -11.10
C ASN A 220 -15.39 -16.88 -12.35
N SER A 221 -15.37 -15.55 -12.26
CA SER A 221 -15.76 -14.65 -13.34
C SER A 221 -15.18 -13.25 -13.11
N ASN A 222 -15.10 -12.45 -14.18
CA ASN A 222 -14.70 -11.04 -14.10
C ASN A 222 -15.59 -10.23 -13.16
N SER A 223 -16.89 -10.54 -13.09
CA SER A 223 -17.81 -9.86 -12.18
C SER A 223 -17.46 -10.09 -10.71
N GLN A 224 -16.96 -11.29 -10.37
CA GLN A 224 -16.53 -11.62 -9.01
C GLN A 224 -15.15 -11.03 -8.71
N HIS A 225 -14.29 -10.90 -9.71
CA HIS A 225 -13.02 -10.16 -9.59
C HIS A 225 -13.28 -8.69 -9.25
N VAL A 226 -14.19 -8.04 -9.98
CA VAL A 226 -14.61 -6.66 -9.71
C VAL A 226 -15.24 -6.55 -8.31
N ALA A 227 -16.06 -7.52 -7.88
CA ALA A 227 -16.62 -7.53 -6.53
C ALA A 227 -15.54 -7.70 -5.45
N ALA A 228 -14.50 -8.49 -5.69
CA ALA A 228 -13.35 -8.62 -4.80
C ALA A 228 -12.56 -7.30 -4.72
N CYS A 229 -12.33 -6.64 -5.85
CA CYS A 229 -11.71 -5.32 -5.90
C CYS A 229 -12.52 -4.27 -5.13
N GLN A 230 -13.84 -4.22 -5.35
CA GLN A 230 -14.76 -3.35 -4.60
C GLN A 230 -14.63 -3.61 -3.09
N TRP A 231 -14.52 -4.87 -2.67
CA TRP A 231 -14.30 -5.20 -1.27
C TRP A 231 -13.04 -4.55 -0.69
N LEU A 232 -11.93 -4.54 -1.45
CA LEU A 232 -10.70 -3.84 -1.08
C LEU A 232 -10.93 -2.33 -0.96
N THR A 233 -11.62 -1.74 -1.95
CA THR A 233 -12.00 -0.32 -1.93
C THR A 233 -12.78 0.04 -0.66
N ILE A 234 -13.79 -0.76 -0.27
CA ILE A 234 -14.57 -0.50 0.95
C ILE A 234 -13.67 -0.53 2.20
N CYS A 235 -12.69 -1.45 2.26
CA CYS A 235 -11.76 -1.50 3.39
C CYS A 235 -10.91 -0.23 3.48
N ILE A 236 -10.43 0.28 2.34
CA ILE A 236 -9.64 1.53 2.28
C ILE A 236 -10.49 2.73 2.71
N ILE A 237 -11.72 2.86 2.19
CA ILE A 237 -12.60 3.97 2.55
C ILE A 237 -12.87 3.95 4.06
N LEU A 238 -13.24 2.78 4.62
CA LEU A 238 -13.51 2.70 6.05
C LEU A 238 -12.26 2.92 6.91
N HIS A 239 -11.08 2.52 6.44
CA HIS A 239 -9.81 2.82 7.12
C HIS A 239 -9.61 4.33 7.29
N ASN A 240 -9.86 5.09 6.22
CA ASN A 240 -9.76 6.55 6.24
C ASN A 240 -10.86 7.19 7.10
N VAL A 241 -12.10 6.71 7.01
CA VAL A 241 -13.20 7.17 7.89
C VAL A 241 -12.82 7.02 9.36
N VAL A 242 -12.22 5.88 9.73
CA VAL A 242 -11.78 5.64 11.11
C VAL A 242 -10.63 6.58 11.49
N ILE A 243 -9.67 6.83 10.60
CA ILE A 243 -8.59 7.79 10.86
C ILE A 243 -9.13 9.21 11.08
N GLU A 244 -10.11 9.64 10.29
CA GLU A 244 -10.72 10.97 10.44
C GLU A 244 -11.51 11.09 11.75
N VAL A 245 -12.26 10.05 12.13
CA VAL A 245 -13.11 10.08 13.33
C VAL A 245 -12.32 9.87 14.62
N GLU A 246 -11.38 8.93 14.66
CA GLU A 246 -10.62 8.56 15.86
C GLU A 246 -9.28 9.32 15.97
N GLY A 247 -8.85 9.98 14.90
CA GLY A 247 -7.54 10.63 14.78
C GLY A 247 -6.42 9.66 14.41
N GLY A 248 -5.41 10.15 13.69
CA GLY A 248 -4.28 9.34 13.18
C GLY A 248 -3.48 8.57 14.24
N GLN A 249 -3.55 9.00 15.51
CA GLN A 249 -2.89 8.29 16.62
C GLN A 249 -3.52 6.92 16.93
N HIS A 250 -4.81 6.72 16.65
CA HIS A 250 -5.49 5.42 16.83
C HIS A 250 -5.18 4.42 15.70
N GLY A 251 -4.68 4.88 14.54
CA GLY A 251 -4.16 4.00 13.48
C GLY A 251 -3.00 3.13 13.94
N ALA A 252 -2.16 3.66 14.85
CA ALA A 252 -0.98 2.97 15.35
C ALA A 252 -1.28 1.83 16.36
N TYR A 253 -2.50 1.74 16.91
CA TYR A 253 -2.86 0.66 17.86
C TYR A 253 -2.70 -0.74 17.22
N PHE A 254 -3.01 -0.85 15.93
CA PHE A 254 -2.92 -2.11 15.18
C PHE A 254 -1.52 -2.35 14.58
N ALA A 255 -0.64 -1.34 14.55
CA ALA A 255 0.71 -1.47 14.00
C ALA A 255 1.56 -2.49 14.78
N GLY A 256 1.37 -2.59 16.10
CA GLY A 256 2.08 -3.57 16.95
C GLY A 256 1.54 -5.01 16.87
N GLN A 257 0.43 -5.25 16.16
CA GLN A 257 -0.16 -6.59 16.00
C GLN A 257 0.28 -7.29 14.70
N HIS A 258 1.03 -6.60 13.84
CA HIS A 258 1.62 -7.15 12.62
C HIS A 258 3.14 -7.19 12.77
N GLY A 259 3.67 -8.35 13.16
CA GLY A 259 5.10 -8.61 13.11
C GLY A 259 5.50 -9.03 11.70
N ARG A 260 6.70 -8.60 11.28
CA ARG A 260 7.41 -8.98 10.03
C ARG A 260 7.46 -10.50 9.75
N GLU A 261 7.14 -11.33 10.75
CA GLU A 261 7.16 -12.80 10.64
C GLU A 261 6.00 -13.39 9.81
N GLU A 262 4.87 -12.68 9.62
CA GLU A 262 3.74 -13.20 8.82
C GLU A 262 3.83 -12.84 7.32
N GLU A 263 4.73 -11.94 6.92
CA GLU A 263 4.93 -11.53 5.53
C GLU A 263 6.42 -11.66 5.17
N GLU A 264 6.80 -12.80 4.58
CA GLU A 264 8.11 -12.92 3.94
C GLU A 264 8.21 -11.87 2.82
N GLU A 265 8.95 -10.79 3.06
CA GLU A 265 9.27 -9.75 2.07
C GLU A 265 9.81 -10.38 0.79
N ASP A 266 9.19 -10.02 -0.34
CA ASP A 266 9.68 -10.36 -1.67
C ASP A 266 10.84 -9.43 -2.03
N ARG A 267 12.09 -9.88 -1.88
CA ARG A 267 13.19 -9.27 -2.61
C ARG A 267 13.30 -10.04 -3.91
N GLY A 268 12.58 -9.57 -4.92
CA GLY A 268 12.59 -10.16 -6.26
C GLY A 268 14.01 -10.41 -6.79
N PRO A 269 14.16 -11.24 -7.84
CA PRO A 269 15.47 -11.67 -8.32
C PRO A 269 16.42 -10.48 -8.55
N HIS A 270 17.61 -10.58 -7.97
CA HIS A 270 18.63 -9.54 -7.90
C HIS A 270 19.25 -9.12 -9.26
N ASP A 271 18.85 -9.76 -10.36
CA ASP A 271 19.55 -9.73 -11.65
C ASP A 271 18.61 -9.37 -12.82
N GLU A 272 17.86 -8.26 -12.73
CA GLU A 272 17.20 -7.67 -13.88
C GLU A 272 17.95 -6.43 -14.40
N PRO A 273 18.01 -6.23 -15.73
CA PRO A 273 18.76 -5.15 -16.35
C PRO A 273 18.27 -3.81 -15.83
N GLN A 274 19.22 -3.03 -15.33
CA GLN A 274 19.05 -1.65 -14.91
C GLN A 274 18.27 -0.88 -15.98
N GLU A 275 16.98 -0.62 -15.75
CA GLU A 275 16.22 0.33 -16.57
C GLU A 275 17.07 1.60 -16.64
N ARG A 276 17.26 2.16 -17.84
CA ARG A 276 18.07 3.38 -18.01
C ARG A 276 17.51 4.42 -17.06
N GLY A 277 18.23 4.67 -15.97
CA GLY A 277 17.78 5.55 -14.90
C GLY A 277 17.38 6.89 -15.50
N ASN A 278 16.22 7.40 -15.08
CA ASN A 278 15.81 8.74 -15.44
C ASN A 278 16.87 9.72 -14.92
N PRO A 279 17.62 10.42 -15.78
CA PRO A 279 18.75 11.24 -15.36
C PRO A 279 18.35 12.33 -14.35
N ASP A 280 17.15 12.89 -14.52
CA ASP A 280 16.62 13.94 -13.64
C ASP A 280 16.23 13.35 -12.27
N GLY A 281 15.67 12.14 -12.26
CA GLY A 281 15.38 11.40 -11.02
C GLY A 281 16.65 11.02 -10.26
N GLU A 282 17.68 10.54 -10.96
CA GLU A 282 18.98 10.21 -10.37
C GLU A 282 19.67 11.45 -9.80
N ALA A 283 19.66 12.57 -10.53
CA ALA A 283 20.19 13.85 -10.06
C ALA A 283 19.47 14.32 -8.78
N LYS A 284 18.15 14.15 -8.72
CA LYS A 284 17.36 14.47 -7.52
C LYS A 284 17.71 13.58 -6.34
N ARG A 285 17.82 12.25 -6.54
CA ARG A 285 18.24 11.32 -5.49
C ARG A 285 19.64 11.63 -4.99
N GLN A 286 20.59 11.89 -5.89
CA GLN A 286 21.96 12.28 -5.54
C GLN A 286 21.98 13.57 -4.69
N LYS A 287 21.19 14.58 -5.05
CA LYS A 287 21.05 15.80 -4.24
C LYS A 287 20.53 15.52 -2.82
N LEU A 288 19.57 14.61 -2.68
CA LEU A 288 19.03 14.21 -1.36
C LEU A 288 20.08 13.47 -0.52
N VAL A 289 20.89 12.61 -1.15
CA VAL A 289 22.03 11.92 -0.50
C VAL A 289 23.04 12.95 0.00
N GLU A 290 23.44 13.90 -0.84
CA GLU A 290 24.39 14.97 -0.50
C GLU A 290 23.88 15.85 0.65
N GLU A 291 22.60 16.20 0.64
CA GLU A 291 21.96 17.01 1.69
C GLU A 291 21.97 16.29 3.06
N LEU A 292 21.60 15.00 3.08
CA LEU A 292 21.64 14.19 4.30
C LEU A 292 23.08 14.04 4.81
N PHE A 293 24.03 13.78 3.91
CA PHE A 293 25.43 13.61 4.26
C PHE A 293 26.03 14.90 4.81
N ALA A 294 25.69 16.07 4.23
CA ALA A 294 26.11 17.36 4.73
C ALA A 294 25.59 17.60 6.16
N PHE A 295 24.32 17.28 6.42
CA PHE A 295 23.72 17.42 7.75
C PHE A 295 24.38 16.51 8.81
N GLN A 296 24.68 15.26 8.47
CA GLN A 296 25.32 14.32 9.40
C GLN A 296 26.76 14.69 9.79
N ASN A 297 27.42 15.55 8.98
CA ASN A 297 28.80 15.99 9.21
C ASN A 297 28.91 17.42 9.78
N MET A 298 27.79 18.07 10.10
CA MET A 298 27.74 19.35 10.81
C MET A 298 27.83 19.17 12.33
#